data_AF-A0A1G5SE61-F1
#
_entry.id   AF-A0A1G5SE61-F1
#
_cell.length_a   1.000
_cell.length_b   1.000
_cell.length_c   1.000
_cell.angle_alpha   90.00
_cell.angle_beta   90.00
_cell.angle_gamma   90.00
#
_symmetry.space_group_name_H-M   'P 1'
#
loop_
_entity.id
_entity.type
_entity.pdbx_description
1 polymer ?
#
loop_
_entity_poly.entity_id
_entity_poly.type
_entity_poly.pdbx_seq_one_letter_code
_entity_poly.pdbx_strand_id
1 'polypeptide(L)'
;MNVFKHFPELNGNYIHRGRDYFIAGFTFFCVAVSLVIDTHASLAFQNFLGVIAWIFLIGLLLGENREIRMQVAIAVAFATAGEHFASIYMGGYTYRLENIPLYIPPGHGMVYLTAVALARSGFFLKHARKIAIFVIWVCGLWSAWGVSGIPQQGDQVGALLYIVLLIYLFKGRSPLVYLAAFFITTWLELIGTAAGTWRWATIEPVFNLSQGNPPSGVAAWYCLVDAVAIGCAPILLQGFHKFGLVYKRIKTIVLNFRTILSKNKA
;
A
#
# COMPACT_ATOMS: atom_id res chain seq x y z
N MET A 1 -13.91 6.31 26.12
CA MET A 1 -13.22 5.33 25.24
C MET A 1 -11.80 5.82 25.03
N ASN A 2 -10.76 5.04 25.39
CA ASN A 2 -9.37 5.50 25.25
C ASN A 2 -8.97 5.51 23.76
N VAL A 3 -8.87 6.71 23.18
CA VAL A 3 -8.56 6.95 21.76
C VAL A 3 -7.19 6.36 21.37
N PHE A 4 -6.30 6.15 22.34
CA PHE A 4 -4.96 5.61 22.11
C PHE A 4 -4.85 4.10 22.39
N LYS A 5 -5.95 3.36 22.52
CA LYS A 5 -5.93 1.91 22.84
C LYS A 5 -5.07 1.09 21.86
N HIS A 6 -5.01 1.49 20.60
CA HIS A 6 -4.24 0.78 19.56
C HIS A 6 -2.83 1.36 19.36
N PHE A 7 -2.42 2.34 20.17
CA PHE A 7 -1.08 2.91 20.14
C PHE A 7 -0.15 2.20 21.14
N PRO A 8 1.16 2.12 20.84
CA PRO A 8 2.14 1.56 21.77
C PRO A 8 2.21 2.32 23.10
N GLU A 9 2.74 1.65 24.12
CA GLU A 9 3.04 2.25 25.42
C GLU A 9 4.16 3.30 25.30
N LEU A 10 4.10 4.36 26.12
CA LEU A 10 5.01 5.50 26.01
C LEU A 10 6.47 5.18 26.37
N ASN A 11 6.69 4.26 27.32
CA ASN A 11 8.01 3.98 27.89
C ASN A 11 8.54 2.58 27.51
N GLY A 12 8.08 2.02 26.39
CA GLY A 12 8.55 0.73 25.89
C GLY A 12 10.00 0.79 25.40
N ASN A 13 10.78 -0.26 25.68
CA ASN A 13 12.11 -0.42 25.10
C ASN A 13 11.99 -1.03 23.70
N TYR A 14 11.80 -0.16 22.69
CA TYR A 14 11.58 -0.58 21.32
C TYR A 14 12.90 -0.76 20.55
N ILE A 15 13.12 -1.97 20.04
CA ILE A 15 14.33 -2.33 19.31
C ILE A 15 14.31 -1.75 17.90
N HIS A 16 15.42 -1.12 17.51
CA HIS A 16 15.65 -0.68 16.14
C HIS A 16 16.20 -1.84 15.30
N ARG A 17 15.60 -2.08 14.13
CA ARG A 17 16.08 -3.09 13.18
C ARG A 17 16.54 -2.38 11.90
N GLY A 18 17.84 -2.48 11.59
CA GLY A 18 18.42 -1.81 10.42
C GLY A 18 17.71 -2.14 9.10
N ARG A 19 17.24 -3.39 8.96
CA ARG A 19 16.45 -3.86 7.81
C ARG A 19 15.19 -3.03 7.55
N ASP A 20 14.47 -2.61 8.61
CA ASP A 20 13.22 -1.86 8.44
C ASP A 20 13.49 -0.48 7.86
N TYR A 21 14.56 0.17 8.31
CA TYR A 21 15.01 1.46 7.77
C TYR A 21 15.57 1.32 6.36
N PHE A 22 16.26 0.22 6.06
CA PHE A 22 16.74 -0.07 4.71
C PHE A 22 15.57 -0.22 3.72
N ILE A 23 14.56 -1.04 4.04
CA ILE A 23 13.35 -1.20 3.21
C ILE A 23 12.72 0.17 2.92
N ALA A 24 12.54 0.98 3.95
CA ALA A 24 11.95 2.31 3.81
C ALA A 24 12.82 3.21 2.93
N GLY A 25 14.08 3.47 3.33
CA GLY A 25 14.97 4.37 2.61
C GLY A 25 15.16 3.96 1.14
N PHE A 26 15.32 2.66 0.88
CA PHE A 26 15.43 2.12 -0.47
C PHE A 26 14.15 2.38 -1.30
N THR A 27 12.96 2.17 -0.72
CA THR A 27 11.70 2.41 -1.42
C THR A 27 11.46 3.89 -1.68
N PHE A 28 11.68 4.78 -0.69
CA PHE A 28 11.59 6.23 -0.88
C PHE A 28 12.50 6.72 -2.02
N PHE A 29 13.73 6.20 -2.07
CA PHE A 29 14.68 6.49 -3.14
C PHE A 29 14.21 5.98 -4.51
N CYS A 30 13.84 4.69 -4.60
CA CYS A 30 13.41 4.08 -5.86
C CYS A 30 12.16 4.77 -6.42
N VAL A 31 11.19 5.12 -5.57
CA VAL A 31 9.99 5.87 -5.95
C VAL A 31 10.38 7.23 -6.53
N ALA A 32 11.19 8.01 -5.82
CA ALA A 32 11.59 9.35 -6.30
C ALA A 32 12.30 9.28 -7.66
N VAL A 33 13.28 8.37 -7.78
CA VAL A 33 14.08 8.22 -9.01
C VAL A 33 13.22 7.70 -10.16
N SER A 34 12.42 6.66 -9.94
CA SER A 34 11.60 6.07 -11.01
C SER A 34 10.55 7.03 -11.56
N LEU A 35 9.90 7.83 -10.70
CA LEU A 35 8.88 8.79 -11.13
C LEU A 35 9.48 9.94 -11.95
N VAL A 36 10.62 10.48 -11.51
CA VAL A 36 11.34 11.53 -12.24
C VAL A 36 11.87 11.01 -13.58
N ILE A 37 12.39 9.78 -13.61
CA ILE A 37 12.83 9.14 -14.86
C ILE A 37 11.64 8.90 -15.79
N ASP A 38 10.49 8.49 -15.24
CA ASP A 38 9.32 8.19 -16.05
C ASP A 38 8.83 9.41 -16.84
N THR A 39 8.96 10.63 -16.34
CA THR A 39 8.53 11.86 -17.04
C THR A 39 8.96 11.92 -18.51
N HIS A 40 10.13 11.36 -18.84
CA HIS A 40 10.68 11.35 -20.20
C HIS A 40 10.79 9.94 -20.81
N ALA A 41 10.26 8.92 -20.15
CA ALA A 41 10.40 7.54 -20.58
C ALA A 41 9.54 7.21 -21.82
N SER A 42 9.99 6.26 -22.63
CA SER A 42 9.10 5.58 -23.59
C SER A 42 8.32 4.47 -22.90
N LEU A 43 7.29 3.94 -23.56
CA LEU A 43 6.56 2.76 -23.05
C LEU A 43 7.49 1.55 -22.82
N ALA A 44 8.46 1.34 -23.72
CA ALA A 44 9.46 0.28 -23.56
C ALA A 44 10.31 0.49 -22.30
N PHE A 45 10.66 1.74 -21.99
CA PHE A 45 11.44 2.06 -20.80
C PHE A 45 10.60 1.97 -19.51
N GLN A 46 9.31 2.32 -19.53
CA GLN A 46 8.38 2.02 -18.43
C GLN A 46 8.31 0.51 -18.14
N ASN A 47 8.27 -0.31 -19.18
CA ASN A 47 8.24 -1.77 -19.02
C ASN A 47 9.54 -2.29 -18.38
N PHE A 48 10.68 -1.73 -18.78
CA PHE A 48 11.98 -2.03 -18.16
C PHE A 48 12.03 -1.64 -16.68
N LEU A 49 11.53 -0.44 -16.33
CA LEU A 49 11.35 -0.04 -14.92
C LEU A 49 10.44 -1.01 -14.16
N GLY A 50 9.40 -1.53 -14.81
CA GLY A 50 8.53 -2.57 -14.25
C GLY A 50 9.28 -3.85 -13.88
N VAL A 51 10.15 -4.35 -14.76
CA VAL A 51 11.00 -5.52 -14.47
C VAL A 51 11.92 -5.26 -13.28
N ILE A 52 12.56 -4.09 -13.24
CA ILE A 52 13.43 -3.68 -12.12
C ILE A 52 12.63 -3.64 -10.81
N ALA A 53 11.45 -3.02 -10.82
CA ALA A 53 10.59 -2.90 -9.64
C ALA A 53 10.16 -4.27 -9.10
N TRP A 54 9.87 -5.25 -9.97
CA TRP A 54 9.59 -6.62 -9.56
C TRP A 54 10.80 -7.31 -8.93
N ILE A 55 11.99 -7.17 -9.51
CA ILE A 55 13.24 -7.70 -8.93
C ILE A 55 13.46 -7.13 -7.53
N PHE A 56 13.29 -5.82 -7.38
CA PHE A 56 13.42 -5.14 -6.09
C PHE A 56 12.37 -5.60 -5.07
N LEU A 57 11.09 -5.67 -5.45
CA LEU A 57 10.05 -6.17 -4.56
C LEU A 57 10.35 -7.60 -4.09
N ILE A 58 10.68 -8.50 -5.01
CA ILE A 58 11.01 -9.90 -4.68
C ILE A 58 12.23 -9.94 -3.75
N GLY A 59 13.26 -9.15 -4.04
CA GLY A 59 14.46 -9.02 -3.20
C GLY A 59 14.15 -8.54 -1.79
N LEU A 60 13.33 -7.51 -1.62
CA LEU A 60 12.92 -6.99 -0.31
C LEU A 60 12.08 -8.00 0.48
N LEU A 61 11.28 -8.82 -0.22
CA LEU A 61 10.51 -9.90 0.39
C LEU A 61 11.38 -11.08 0.87
N LEU A 62 12.63 -11.19 0.41
CA LEU A 62 13.58 -12.16 0.94
C LEU A 62 13.86 -11.84 2.40
N GLY A 63 13.45 -12.73 3.30
CA GLY A 63 13.57 -12.57 4.76
C GLY A 63 12.30 -12.07 5.45
N GLU A 64 11.24 -11.70 4.72
CA GLU A 64 9.92 -11.48 5.33
C GLU A 64 9.23 -12.82 5.61
N ASN A 65 8.36 -12.83 6.62
CA ASN A 65 7.58 -14.01 6.97
C ASN A 65 6.43 -14.26 5.97
N ARG A 66 5.81 -15.43 6.05
CA ARG A 66 4.74 -15.85 5.12
C ARG A 66 3.51 -14.92 5.15
N GLU A 67 3.21 -14.35 6.31
CA GLU A 67 2.08 -13.44 6.47
C GLU A 67 2.31 -12.12 5.73
N ILE A 68 3.46 -11.48 5.94
CA ILE A 68 3.82 -10.23 5.25
C ILE A 68 3.90 -10.44 3.73
N ARG A 69 4.48 -11.57 3.28
CA ARG A 69 4.48 -11.91 1.85
C ARG A 69 3.08 -12.05 1.28
N MET A 70 2.15 -12.66 2.02
CA MET A 70 0.75 -12.75 1.60
C MET A 70 0.08 -11.38 1.56
N GLN A 71 0.29 -10.56 2.59
CA GLN A 71 -0.23 -9.19 2.63
C GLN A 71 0.25 -8.37 1.43
N VAL A 72 1.54 -8.43 1.12
CA VAL A 72 2.12 -7.76 -0.06
C VAL A 72 1.49 -8.27 -1.36
N ALA A 73 1.31 -9.59 -1.51
CA ALA A 73 0.64 -10.15 -2.70
C ALA A 73 -0.80 -9.65 -2.85
N ILE A 74 -1.55 -9.56 -1.75
CA ILE A 74 -2.92 -9.00 -1.74
C ILE A 74 -2.88 -7.51 -2.07
N ALA A 75 -1.95 -6.74 -1.48
CA ALA A 75 -1.81 -5.32 -1.74
C ALA A 75 -1.53 -5.06 -3.22
N VAL A 76 -0.61 -5.79 -3.83
CA VAL A 76 -0.32 -5.70 -5.27
C VAL A 76 -1.58 -6.00 -6.10
N ALA A 77 -2.27 -7.11 -5.82
CA ALA A 77 -3.46 -7.49 -6.59
C ALA A 77 -4.60 -6.48 -6.45
N PHE A 78 -4.91 -6.06 -5.22
CA PHE A 78 -5.99 -5.13 -4.91
C PHE A 78 -5.70 -3.73 -5.45
N ALA A 79 -4.48 -3.21 -5.25
CA ALA A 79 -4.09 -1.93 -5.78
C ALA A 79 -4.07 -1.94 -7.32
N THR A 80 -3.58 -3.00 -7.96
CA THR A 80 -3.61 -3.10 -9.42
C THR A 80 -5.04 -3.07 -9.97
N ALA A 81 -5.98 -3.78 -9.35
CA ALA A 81 -7.39 -3.70 -9.73
C ALA A 81 -7.96 -2.30 -9.48
N GLY A 82 -7.61 -1.68 -8.35
CA GLY A 82 -7.97 -0.32 -7.99
C GLY A 82 -7.46 0.72 -8.98
N GLU A 83 -6.22 0.57 -9.48
CA GLU A 83 -5.61 1.43 -10.50
C GLU A 83 -6.39 1.38 -11.81
N HIS A 84 -6.74 0.19 -12.30
CA HIS A 84 -7.56 0.04 -13.51
C HIS A 84 -8.95 0.67 -13.34
N PHE A 85 -9.53 0.53 -12.15
CA PHE A 85 -10.81 1.13 -11.86
C PHE A 85 -10.73 2.67 -11.75
N ALA A 86 -9.80 3.18 -10.95
CA ALA A 86 -9.72 4.60 -10.60
C ALA A 86 -9.15 5.46 -11.73
N SER A 87 -8.13 4.98 -12.44
CA SER A 87 -7.51 5.73 -13.53
C SER A 87 -8.21 5.51 -14.87
N ILE A 88 -8.33 4.27 -15.34
CA ILE A 88 -8.81 3.96 -16.69
C ILE A 88 -10.34 4.01 -16.78
N TYR A 89 -11.04 3.30 -15.89
CA TYR A 89 -12.50 3.20 -15.96
C TYR A 89 -13.19 4.47 -15.46
N MET A 90 -12.78 4.99 -14.30
CA MET A 90 -13.40 6.14 -13.68
C MET A 90 -12.84 7.47 -14.21
N GLY A 91 -11.56 7.53 -14.60
CA GLY A 91 -10.93 8.79 -15.02
C GLY A 91 -10.57 9.73 -13.87
N GLY A 92 -10.36 9.21 -12.65
CA GLY A 92 -10.03 10.02 -11.47
C GLY A 92 -8.66 10.69 -11.56
N TYR A 93 -7.72 10.06 -12.26
CA TYR A 93 -6.42 10.60 -12.66
C TYR A 93 -5.93 9.89 -13.91
N THR A 94 -5.01 10.52 -14.63
CA THR A 94 -4.48 9.99 -15.88
C THR A 94 -2.96 9.99 -15.84
N TYR A 95 -2.36 8.83 -16.12
CA TYR A 95 -0.92 8.71 -16.34
C TYR A 95 -0.55 9.34 -17.69
N ARG A 96 0.66 9.90 -17.81
CA ARG A 96 1.09 10.66 -19.00
C ARG A 96 1.01 9.89 -20.34
N LEU A 97 1.15 8.57 -20.30
CA LEU A 97 1.07 7.68 -21.47
C LEU A 97 -0.28 6.97 -21.59
N GLU A 98 -1.26 7.36 -20.77
CA GLU A 98 -2.63 6.82 -20.73
C GLU A 98 -2.72 5.30 -20.43
N ASN A 99 -1.59 4.65 -20.12
CA ASN A 99 -1.51 3.29 -19.59
C ASN A 99 -1.18 3.30 -18.09
N ILE A 100 -1.43 2.19 -17.42
CA ILE A 100 -0.88 1.95 -16.09
C ILE A 100 0.58 1.48 -16.28
N PRO A 101 1.58 2.22 -15.79
CA PRO A 101 2.98 1.80 -15.91
C PRO A 101 3.23 0.46 -15.22
N LEU A 102 4.03 -0.42 -15.83
CA LEU A 102 4.27 -1.77 -15.27
C LEU A 102 5.02 -1.79 -13.94
N TYR A 103 5.62 -0.67 -13.52
CA TYR A 103 6.20 -0.54 -12.19
C TYR A 103 5.17 -0.20 -11.10
N ILE A 104 3.93 0.18 -11.45
CA ILE A 104 2.88 0.51 -10.47
C ILE A 104 2.49 -0.71 -9.62
N PRO A 105 2.19 -1.90 -10.19
CA PRO A 105 1.88 -3.08 -9.38
C PRO A 105 2.98 -3.46 -8.36
N PRO A 106 4.25 -3.69 -8.73
CA PRO A 106 5.29 -3.96 -7.75
C PRO A 106 5.60 -2.76 -6.85
N GLY A 107 5.41 -1.53 -7.34
CA GLY A 107 5.54 -0.30 -6.56
C GLY A 107 4.57 -0.27 -5.37
N HIS A 108 3.29 -0.61 -5.57
CA HIS A 108 2.32 -0.76 -4.49
C HIS A 108 2.73 -1.83 -3.47
N GLY A 109 3.34 -2.92 -3.93
CA GLY A 109 3.91 -3.93 -3.04
C GLY A 109 5.05 -3.38 -2.16
N MET A 110 5.95 -2.57 -2.73
CA MET A 110 7.04 -1.91 -2.01
C MET A 110 6.54 -0.83 -1.04
N VAL A 111 5.51 -0.07 -1.45
CA VAL A 111 4.84 0.94 -0.62
C VAL A 111 4.19 0.27 0.61
N TYR A 112 3.41 -0.80 0.41
CA TYR A 112 2.82 -1.57 1.50
C TYR A 112 3.91 -2.13 2.44
N LEU A 113 4.94 -2.76 1.88
CA LEU A 113 6.03 -3.33 2.67
C LEU A 113 6.78 -2.25 3.48
N THR A 114 6.94 -1.05 2.91
CA THR A 114 7.52 0.11 3.59
C THR A 114 6.63 0.58 4.74
N ALA A 115 5.32 0.63 4.55
CA ALA A 115 4.39 0.98 5.62
C ALA A 115 4.48 -0.01 6.79
N VAL A 116 4.53 -1.32 6.50
CA VAL A 116 4.72 -2.37 7.51
C VAL A 116 6.09 -2.26 8.21
N ALA A 117 7.17 -2.07 7.45
CA ALA A 117 8.53 -1.96 7.97
C ALA A 117 8.68 -0.74 8.90
N LEU A 118 8.18 0.41 8.48
CA LEU A 118 8.16 1.62 9.31
C LEU A 118 7.29 1.42 10.55
N ALA A 119 6.08 0.88 10.40
CA ALA A 119 5.17 0.66 11.53
C ALA A 119 5.75 -0.23 12.64
N ARG A 120 6.57 -1.22 12.28
CA ARG A 120 7.27 -2.10 13.23
C ARG A 120 8.66 -1.60 13.65
N SER A 121 9.12 -0.48 13.12
CA SER A 121 10.42 0.10 13.45
C SER A 121 10.41 0.71 14.87
N GLY A 122 11.56 0.67 15.54
CA GLY A 122 11.72 1.27 16.87
C GLY A 122 11.36 2.76 16.90
N PHE A 123 11.60 3.50 15.81
CA PHE A 123 11.26 4.91 15.69
C PHE A 123 9.74 5.16 15.72
N PHE A 124 8.97 4.45 14.89
CA PHE A 124 7.51 4.60 14.86
C PHE A 124 6.88 4.13 16.16
N LEU A 125 7.38 3.03 16.74
CA LEU A 125 6.88 2.53 18.02
C LEU A 125 7.13 3.55 19.15
N LYS A 126 8.35 4.11 19.23
CA LYS A 126 8.75 5.08 20.26
C LYS A 126 8.04 6.42 20.12
N HIS A 127 7.77 6.87 18.90
CA HIS A 127 7.23 8.20 18.63
C HIS A 127 5.78 8.20 18.11
N ALA A 128 5.09 7.06 18.19
CA ALA A 128 3.77 6.82 17.60
C ALA A 128 2.77 7.98 17.78
N ARG A 129 2.59 8.47 19.01
CA ARG A 129 1.65 9.56 19.30
C ARG A 129 2.10 10.91 18.71
N LYS A 130 3.40 11.20 18.74
CA LYS A 130 3.95 12.43 18.13
C LYS A 130 3.79 12.39 16.61
N ILE A 131 4.05 11.24 16.00
CA ILE A 131 3.83 11.01 14.57
C ILE A 131 2.35 11.18 14.24
N ALA A 132 1.43 10.60 15.03
CA ALA A 132 0.00 10.77 14.81
C ALA A 132 -0.44 12.23 14.86
N ILE A 133 -0.02 12.97 15.88
CA ILE A 133 -0.30 14.40 16.01
C ILE A 133 0.24 15.15 14.78
N PHE A 134 1.47 14.87 14.37
CA PHE A 134 2.08 15.47 13.18
C PHE A 134 1.25 15.20 11.92
N VAL A 135 0.90 13.95 11.65
CA VAL A 135 0.10 13.56 10.47
C VAL A 135 -1.28 14.25 10.49
N ILE A 136 -1.96 14.26 11.63
CA ILE A 136 -3.27 14.92 11.78
C ILE A 136 -3.17 16.40 11.47
N TRP A 137 -2.18 17.10 12.05
CA TRP A 137 -2.02 18.54 11.82
C TRP A 137 -1.61 18.86 10.40
N VAL A 138 -0.62 18.17 9.84
CA VAL A 138 -0.14 18.44 8.48
C VAL A 138 -1.21 18.14 7.45
N CYS A 139 -1.82 16.96 7.50
CA CYS A 139 -2.89 16.59 6.56
C CYS A 139 -4.14 17.45 6.76
N GLY A 140 -4.46 17.82 8.00
CA GLY A 140 -5.58 18.70 8.32
C GLY A 140 -5.39 20.13 7.81
N LEU A 141 -4.20 20.71 8.01
CA LEU A 141 -3.86 22.03 7.47
C LEU A 141 -3.85 22.04 5.94
N TRP A 142 -3.30 21.00 5.31
CA TRP A 142 -3.35 20.85 3.85
C TRP A 142 -4.79 20.75 3.36
N SER A 143 -5.62 19.92 3.99
CA SER A 143 -7.04 19.79 3.62
C SER A 143 -7.81 21.09 3.81
N ALA A 144 -7.56 21.82 4.91
CA ALA A 144 -8.17 23.11 5.17
C ALA A 144 -7.76 24.15 4.12
N TRP A 145 -6.47 24.18 3.74
CA TRP A 145 -5.99 25.02 2.65
C TRP A 145 -6.67 24.63 1.32
N GLY A 146 -6.79 23.34 1.05
CA GLY A 146 -7.43 22.79 -0.14
C GLY A 146 -8.88 23.23 -0.36
N VAL A 147 -9.65 23.38 0.73
CA VAL A 147 -11.07 23.82 0.67
C VAL A 147 -11.28 25.30 1.02
N SER A 148 -10.22 26.06 1.28
CA SER A 148 -10.30 27.46 1.69
C SER A 148 -10.76 28.42 0.59
N GLY A 149 -10.78 27.98 -0.67
CA GLY A 149 -11.00 28.83 -1.85
C GLY A 149 -9.74 29.54 -2.35
N ILE A 150 -8.59 29.37 -1.67
CA ILE A 150 -7.29 29.89 -2.11
C ILE A 150 -6.75 29.13 -3.36
N PRO A 151 -6.63 27.79 -3.35
CA PRO A 151 -6.16 27.07 -4.53
C PRO A 151 -7.24 27.02 -5.62
N GLN A 152 -6.86 27.34 -6.86
CA GLN A 152 -7.80 27.43 -8.00
C GLN A 152 -8.52 26.11 -8.29
N GLN A 153 -7.82 24.98 -8.11
CA GLN A 153 -8.38 23.65 -8.39
C GLN A 153 -9.33 23.18 -7.28
N GLY A 154 -9.19 23.70 -6.05
CA GLY A 154 -9.88 23.17 -4.87
C GLY A 154 -9.43 21.74 -4.49
N ASP A 155 -9.93 21.24 -3.36
CA ASP A 155 -9.60 19.89 -2.89
C ASP A 155 -10.68 19.29 -1.95
N GLN A 156 -11.94 19.32 -2.37
CA GLN A 156 -13.05 18.71 -1.61
C GLN A 156 -12.84 17.21 -1.39
N VAL A 157 -12.37 16.49 -2.42
CA VAL A 157 -12.05 15.05 -2.31
C VAL A 157 -10.93 14.82 -1.31
N GLY A 158 -9.83 15.59 -1.36
CA GLY A 158 -8.74 15.48 -0.39
C GLY A 158 -9.21 15.70 1.04
N ALA A 159 -10.09 16.68 1.28
CA ALA A 159 -10.67 16.92 2.60
C ALA A 159 -11.59 15.78 3.08
N LEU A 160 -12.39 15.17 2.20
CA LEU A 160 -13.17 13.98 2.53
C LEU A 160 -12.26 12.80 2.87
N LEU A 161 -11.21 12.58 2.09
CA LEU A 161 -10.25 11.52 2.33
C LEU A 161 -9.45 11.74 3.62
N TYR A 162 -9.19 12.98 4.02
CA TYR A 162 -8.63 13.27 5.34
C TYR A 162 -9.54 12.79 6.48
N ILE A 163 -10.87 12.98 6.37
CA ILE A 163 -11.81 12.43 7.35
C ILE A 163 -11.73 10.89 7.38
N VAL A 164 -11.64 10.25 6.21
CA VAL A 164 -11.46 8.80 6.11
C VAL A 164 -10.14 8.35 6.74
N LEU A 165 -9.04 9.09 6.54
CA LEU A 165 -7.76 8.84 7.19
C LEU A 165 -7.91 8.89 8.72
N LEU A 166 -8.60 9.89 9.27
CA LEU A 166 -8.86 9.95 10.71
C LEU A 166 -9.66 8.73 11.21
N ILE A 167 -10.62 8.25 10.42
CA ILE A 167 -11.35 7.01 10.75
C ILE A 167 -10.39 5.82 10.82
N TYR A 168 -9.49 5.66 9.84
CA TYR A 168 -8.48 4.60 9.88
C TYR A 168 -7.56 4.72 11.11
N LEU A 169 -7.10 5.93 11.43
CA LEU A 169 -6.20 6.16 12.57
C LEU A 169 -6.85 5.83 13.92
N PHE A 170 -8.13 6.16 14.11
CA PHE A 170 -8.78 6.01 15.42
C PHE A 170 -9.61 4.73 15.56
N LYS A 171 -10.11 4.17 14.47
CA LYS A 171 -10.97 2.97 14.47
C LYS A 171 -10.35 1.77 13.78
N GLY A 172 -9.31 1.95 12.98
CA GLY A 172 -8.69 0.87 12.23
C GLY A 172 -7.76 -0.01 13.08
N ARG A 173 -7.51 -1.23 12.59
CA ARG A 173 -6.77 -2.28 13.31
C ARG A 173 -5.27 -2.03 13.43
N SER A 174 -4.68 -1.25 12.52
CA SER A 174 -3.23 -1.06 12.42
C SER A 174 -2.83 0.41 12.22
N PRO A 175 -3.06 1.28 13.22
CA PRO A 175 -2.86 2.72 13.08
C PRO A 175 -1.41 3.09 12.73
N LEU A 176 -0.42 2.33 13.19
CA LEU A 176 0.99 2.59 12.83
C LEU A 176 1.28 2.33 11.35
N VAL A 177 0.63 1.33 10.73
CA VAL A 177 0.76 1.08 9.30
C VAL A 177 0.15 2.22 8.52
N TYR A 178 -1.04 2.70 8.92
CA TYR A 178 -1.68 3.86 8.27
C TYR A 178 -0.87 5.16 8.42
N LEU A 179 -0.26 5.40 9.58
CA LEU A 179 0.65 6.52 9.78
C LEU A 179 1.89 6.40 8.89
N ALA A 180 2.45 5.20 8.75
CA ALA A 180 3.60 4.98 7.90
C ALA A 180 3.25 5.12 6.41
N ALA A 181 2.08 4.61 6.00
CA ALA A 181 1.55 4.75 4.66
C ALA A 181 1.46 6.22 4.28
N PHE A 182 0.92 7.08 5.15
CA PHE A 182 0.85 8.53 4.92
C PHE A 182 2.18 9.14 4.43
N PHE A 183 3.33 8.77 5.01
CA PHE A 183 4.62 9.34 4.61
C PHE A 183 5.02 8.91 3.20
N ILE A 184 5.03 7.60 2.92
CA ILE A 184 5.49 7.09 1.62
C ILE A 184 4.51 7.45 0.50
N THR A 185 3.21 7.54 0.79
CA THR A 185 2.19 7.87 -0.21
C THR A 185 2.13 9.36 -0.47
N THR A 186 2.27 10.20 0.56
CA THR A 186 2.41 11.64 0.36
C THR A 186 3.67 11.94 -0.45
N TRP A 187 4.77 11.23 -0.17
CA TRP A 187 6.01 11.37 -0.92
C TRP A 187 5.85 11.03 -2.40
N LEU A 188 5.26 9.87 -2.72
CA LEU A 188 5.08 9.46 -4.12
C LEU A 188 4.08 10.37 -4.85
N GLU A 189 3.02 10.82 -4.18
CA GLU A 189 1.98 11.68 -4.79
C GLU A 189 2.48 13.09 -5.07
N LEU A 190 3.27 13.67 -4.16
CA LEU A 190 3.90 14.96 -4.40
C LEU A 190 4.90 14.89 -5.56
N ILE A 191 5.73 13.84 -5.62
CA ILE A 191 6.73 13.71 -6.68
C ILE A 191 6.06 13.37 -8.02
N GLY A 192 5.16 12.40 -8.05
CA GLY A 192 4.54 11.92 -9.28
C GLY A 192 3.70 12.98 -9.97
N THR A 193 2.93 13.77 -9.21
CA THR A 193 2.14 14.85 -9.77
C THR A 193 2.99 16.06 -10.15
N ALA A 194 4.05 16.39 -9.39
CA ALA A 194 4.98 17.47 -9.73
C ALA A 194 5.84 17.14 -10.97
N ALA A 195 6.26 15.88 -11.10
CA ALA A 195 7.01 15.37 -12.25
C ALA A 195 6.13 15.14 -13.49
N GLY A 196 4.80 15.21 -13.34
CA GLY A 196 3.84 14.98 -14.43
C GLY A 196 3.73 13.51 -14.85
N THR A 197 4.10 12.57 -13.99
CA THR A 197 3.92 11.13 -14.23
C THR A 197 2.44 10.76 -14.30
N TRP A 198 1.62 11.36 -13.43
CA TRP A 198 0.16 11.38 -13.54
C TRP A 198 -0.38 12.74 -13.12
N ARG A 199 -1.65 12.98 -13.47
CA ARG A 199 -2.40 14.15 -13.05
C ARG A 199 -3.80 13.75 -12.60
N TRP A 200 -4.19 14.19 -11.41
CA TRP A 200 -5.56 14.07 -10.93
C TRP A 200 -6.51 14.96 -11.74
N ALA A 201 -7.70 14.44 -12.06
CA ALA A 201 -8.72 15.24 -12.75
C ALA A 201 -9.08 16.45 -11.89
N THR A 202 -9.50 17.57 -12.47
CA THR A 202 -9.81 18.76 -11.64
C THR A 202 -11.11 18.61 -10.86
N ILE A 203 -12.07 17.91 -11.45
CA ILE A 203 -13.34 17.51 -10.86
C ILE A 203 -13.40 15.99 -10.93
N GLU A 204 -13.73 15.33 -9.81
CA GLU A 204 -13.86 13.88 -9.82
C GLU A 204 -15.17 13.44 -10.50
N PRO A 205 -15.18 12.29 -11.20
CA PRO A 205 -16.23 12.01 -12.20
C PRO A 205 -17.54 11.45 -11.63
N VAL A 206 -17.61 11.12 -10.35
CA VAL A 206 -18.74 10.40 -9.74
C VAL A 206 -19.67 11.33 -8.95
N PHE A 207 -19.12 12.17 -8.08
CA PHE A 207 -19.87 13.10 -7.22
C PHE A 207 -19.72 14.57 -7.61
N ASN A 208 -18.97 14.85 -8.70
CA ASN A 208 -18.70 16.18 -9.21
C ASN A 208 -18.03 17.12 -8.17
N LEU A 209 -17.10 16.58 -7.38
CA LEU A 209 -16.34 17.31 -6.37
C LEU A 209 -14.97 17.77 -6.89
N SER A 210 -14.48 18.91 -6.41
CA SER A 210 -13.11 19.34 -6.71
C SER A 210 -12.07 18.45 -6.02
N GLN A 211 -10.94 18.24 -6.68
CA GLN A 211 -9.84 17.45 -6.11
C GLN A 211 -8.49 18.08 -6.44
N GLY A 212 -7.57 18.11 -5.48
CA GLY A 212 -6.23 18.65 -5.68
C GLY A 212 -5.37 17.78 -6.61
N ASN A 213 -4.18 18.28 -6.95
CA ASN A 213 -3.16 17.53 -7.69
C ASN A 213 -1.82 17.58 -6.93
N PRO A 214 -1.62 16.70 -5.92
CA PRO A 214 -2.48 15.60 -5.51
C PRO A 214 -3.55 16.02 -4.48
N PRO A 215 -4.60 15.21 -4.25
CA PRO A 215 -5.54 15.43 -3.15
C PRO A 215 -4.86 15.29 -1.77
N SER A 216 -5.13 16.18 -0.84
CA SER A 216 -4.47 16.26 0.48
C SER A 216 -4.55 14.97 1.30
N GLY A 217 -5.72 14.31 1.25
CA GLY A 217 -6.03 13.09 2.00
C GLY A 217 -5.78 11.79 1.24
N VAL A 218 -5.15 11.83 0.06
CA VAL A 218 -5.01 10.67 -0.86
C VAL A 218 -4.43 9.41 -0.20
N ALA A 219 -3.63 9.56 0.87
CA ALA A 219 -3.13 8.47 1.72
C ALA A 219 -4.23 7.52 2.23
N ALA A 220 -5.48 7.97 2.34
CA ALA A 220 -6.61 7.13 2.74
C ALA A 220 -6.86 5.96 1.78
N TRP A 221 -6.62 6.12 0.48
CA TRP A 221 -6.74 5.01 -0.49
C TRP A 221 -5.71 3.91 -0.23
N TYR A 222 -4.50 4.30 0.13
CA TYR A 222 -3.45 3.34 0.50
C TYR A 222 -3.76 2.67 1.84
N CYS A 223 -4.35 3.39 2.79
CA CYS A 223 -4.85 2.78 4.03
C CYS A 223 -5.96 1.75 3.77
N LEU A 224 -6.77 1.92 2.72
CA LEU A 224 -7.73 0.90 2.27
C LEU A 224 -7.02 -0.34 1.75
N VAL A 225 -6.00 -0.18 0.89
CA VAL A 225 -5.15 -1.31 0.42
C VAL A 225 -4.56 -2.04 1.63
N ASP A 226 -4.01 -1.30 2.59
CA ASP A 226 -3.40 -1.86 3.79
C ASP A 226 -4.41 -2.65 4.63
N ALA A 227 -5.60 -2.08 4.86
CA ALA A 227 -6.65 -2.70 5.63
C ALA A 227 -7.14 -4.01 4.99
N VAL A 228 -7.27 -4.04 3.66
CA VAL A 228 -7.62 -5.24 2.89
C VAL A 228 -6.52 -6.29 2.99
N ALA A 229 -5.26 -5.91 2.78
CA ALA A 229 -4.12 -6.81 2.89
C ALA A 229 -4.01 -7.47 4.27
N ILE A 230 -4.07 -6.66 5.34
CA ILE A 230 -4.02 -7.13 6.73
C ILE A 230 -5.23 -8.01 7.06
N GLY A 231 -6.43 -7.63 6.62
CA GLY A 231 -7.65 -8.37 6.91
C GLY A 231 -7.76 -9.71 6.20
N CYS A 232 -7.33 -9.79 4.94
CA CYS A 232 -7.49 -10.97 4.10
C CYS A 232 -6.34 -11.98 4.21
N ALA A 233 -5.11 -11.54 4.51
CA ALA A 233 -3.95 -12.43 4.60
C ALA A 233 -4.13 -13.64 5.54
N PRO A 234 -4.59 -13.50 6.80
CA PRO A 234 -4.78 -14.65 7.68
C PRO A 234 -5.86 -15.60 7.16
N ILE A 235 -6.92 -15.09 6.54
CA ILE A 235 -8.03 -15.88 5.98
C ILE A 235 -7.51 -16.75 4.82
N LEU A 236 -6.79 -16.15 3.87
CA LEU A 236 -6.24 -16.86 2.72
C LEU A 236 -5.19 -17.88 3.15
N LEU A 237 -4.30 -17.54 4.09
CA LEU A 237 -3.30 -18.48 4.59
C LEU A 237 -3.91 -19.67 5.31
N GLN A 238 -4.94 -19.46 6.13
CA GLN A 238 -5.68 -20.55 6.75
C GLN A 238 -6.39 -21.42 5.70
N GLY A 239 -6.98 -20.80 4.66
CA GLY A 239 -7.57 -21.50 3.53
C GLY A 239 -6.56 -22.40 2.81
N PHE A 240 -5.39 -21.87 2.45
CA PHE A 240 -4.32 -22.65 1.82
C PHE A 240 -3.79 -23.77 2.70
N HIS A 241 -3.67 -23.54 4.01
CA HIS A 241 -3.25 -24.58 4.94
C HIS A 241 -4.26 -25.73 5.00
N LYS A 242 -5.57 -25.41 5.14
CA LYS A 242 -6.65 -26.41 5.13
C LYS A 242 -6.69 -27.18 3.81
N PHE A 243 -6.59 -26.48 2.68
CA PHE A 243 -6.56 -27.12 1.37
C PHE A 243 -5.36 -28.06 1.21
N GLY A 244 -4.18 -27.64 1.67
CA GLY A 244 -2.97 -28.48 1.66
C GLY A 244 -3.12 -29.76 2.48
N LEU A 245 -3.81 -29.70 3.63
CA LEU A 245 -4.12 -30.88 4.44
C LEU A 245 -5.10 -31.82 3.72
N VAL A 246 -6.17 -31.28 3.12
CA VAL A 246 -7.14 -32.07 2.33
C VAL A 246 -6.44 -32.75 1.16
N TYR A 247 -5.62 -32.01 0.40
CA TYR A 247 -4.87 -32.55 -0.73
C TYR A 247 -3.92 -33.68 -0.30
N LYS A 248 -3.17 -33.51 0.79
CA LYS A 248 -2.31 -34.57 1.35
C LYS A 248 -3.13 -35.81 1.71
N ARG A 249 -4.27 -35.64 2.38
CA ARG A 249 -5.16 -36.75 2.76
C ARG A 249 -5.68 -37.51 1.55
N ILE A 250 -6.17 -36.82 0.52
CA ILE A 250 -6.64 -37.43 -0.73
C ILE A 250 -5.49 -38.18 -1.41
N LYS A 251 -4.31 -37.56 -1.52
CA LYS A 251 -3.13 -38.20 -2.13
C LYS A 251 -2.74 -39.49 -1.41
N THR A 252 -2.74 -39.49 -0.08
CA THR A 252 -2.45 -40.70 0.72
C THR A 252 -3.51 -41.79 0.49
N ILE A 253 -4.80 -41.44 0.45
CA ILE A 253 -5.89 -42.40 0.18
C ILE A 253 -5.70 -43.03 -1.22
N VAL A 254 -5.45 -42.21 -2.24
CA VAL A 254 -5.25 -42.68 -3.62
C VAL A 254 -4.01 -43.59 -3.71
N LEU A 255 -2.90 -43.23 -3.06
CA LEU A 255 -1.70 -44.06 -3.02
C LEU A 255 -1.97 -45.41 -2.33
N ASN A 256 -2.64 -45.41 -1.17
CA ASN A 256 -2.98 -46.63 -0.45
C ASN A 256 -3.89 -47.54 -1.27
N PHE A 257 -4.90 -46.99 -1.95
CA PHE A 257 -5.78 -47.75 -2.84
C PHE A 257 -5.01 -48.39 -4.01
N ARG A 258 -4.07 -47.66 -4.62
CA ARG A 258 -3.21 -48.22 -5.68
C ARG A 258 -2.34 -49.36 -5.16
N THR A 259 -1.78 -49.23 -3.96
CA THR A 259 -0.97 -50.29 -3.33
C THR A 259 -1.81 -51.55 -3.07
N ILE A 260 -3.03 -51.40 -2.54
CA ILE A 260 -3.95 -52.53 -2.31
C ILE A 260 -4.29 -53.24 -3.63
N LEU A 261 -4.65 -52.49 -4.67
CA LEU A 261 -4.97 -53.06 -5.99
C LEU A 261 -3.79 -53.78 -6.63
N SER A 262 -2.55 -53.31 -6.39
CA SER A 262 -1.34 -54.00 -6.88
C SER A 262 -1.06 -55.32 -6.14
N LYS A 263 -1.34 -55.38 -4.84
CA LYS A 263 -1.17 -56.61 -4.03
C LYS A 263 -2.20 -57.69 -4.36
N ASN A 264 -3.42 -57.31 -4.73
CA ASN A 264 -4.47 -58.27 -5.11
C ASN A 264 -4.32 -58.82 -6.55
N LYS A 265 -3.33 -58.34 -7.31
CA LYS A 265 -3.02 -58.82 -8.67
C LYS A 265 -1.76 -59.71 -8.74
N ALA A 266 -1.08 -59.90 -7.62
CA ALA A 266 0.05 -60.82 -7.46
C ALA A 266 -0.42 -62.07 -6.71
#